data_AF-A0A2D6T0S2-F1
#
_entry.id   AF-A0A2D6T0S2-F1
#
_cell.length_a   1.000
_cell.length_b   1.000
_cell.length_c   1.000
_cell.angle_alpha   90.00
_cell.angle_beta   90.00
_cell.angle_gamma   90.00
#
_symmetry.space_group_name_H-M   'P 1'
#
loop_
_entity.id
_entity.type
_entity.pdbx_description
1 polymer ?
#
loop_
_entity_poly.entity_id
_entity_poly.type
_entity_poly.pdbx_seq_one_letter_code
_entity_poly.pdbx_strand_id
1 'polypeptide(L)'
;FGETVWGSDVHRLDVGIPDKSFDFAGMLLNEFDIWAAVIGAMMVVGLTIFLKKTAIGRALRAVADDHQAALSVGIPLKTIWIIVWSVAGFVGLVAGIMWGSKSGVQFSLSLIALKALPVLILGGFTSVPGAIVGGLIIGVGEKIAEIYWGPLVGGAIENWFAYMLAMVFLLFRPQGLFGERIIERV
;
A
#
# COMPACT_ATOMS: atom_id res chain seq x y z
N PHE A 1 13.27 -10.06 -21.99
CA PHE A 1 14.65 -9.55 -22.22
C PHE A 1 15.50 -9.54 -20.95
N GLY A 2 15.00 -9.09 -19.80
CA GLY A 2 15.77 -9.13 -18.54
C GLY A 2 16.10 -10.54 -18.04
N GLU A 3 15.13 -11.47 -18.05
CA GLU A 3 15.33 -12.87 -17.61
C GLU A 3 16.39 -13.61 -18.45
N THR A 4 16.50 -13.26 -19.72
CA THR A 4 17.47 -13.86 -20.65
C THR A 4 18.90 -13.42 -20.34
N VAL A 5 19.08 -12.25 -19.70
CA VAL A 5 20.39 -11.66 -19.39
C VAL A 5 20.81 -11.92 -17.94
N TRP A 6 19.87 -11.91 -17.00
CA TRP A 6 20.13 -12.02 -15.55
C TRP A 6 19.68 -13.34 -14.92
N GLY A 7 19.07 -14.24 -15.68
CA GLY A 7 18.51 -15.49 -15.16
C GLY A 7 17.18 -15.28 -14.43
N SER A 8 16.50 -16.39 -14.15
CA SER A 8 15.22 -16.42 -13.43
C SER A 8 15.38 -16.79 -11.94
N ASP A 9 16.62 -16.85 -11.45
CA ASP A 9 16.91 -17.30 -10.09
C ASP A 9 16.45 -16.27 -9.05
N VAL A 10 15.83 -16.78 -7.99
CA VAL A 10 15.31 -15.96 -6.90
C VAL A 10 16.46 -15.53 -5.99
N HIS A 11 16.76 -14.24 -5.99
CA HIS A 11 17.80 -13.69 -5.14
C HIS A 11 17.19 -13.18 -3.84
N ARG A 12 17.51 -13.81 -2.70
CA ARG A 12 17.01 -13.35 -1.40
C ARG A 12 17.73 -12.08 -0.96
N LEU A 13 16.95 -11.09 -0.54
CA LEU A 13 17.48 -9.87 0.05
C LEU A 13 17.58 -10.07 1.56
N ASP A 14 18.79 -10.27 2.07
CA ASP A 14 19.04 -10.34 3.51
C ASP A 14 19.16 -8.91 4.06
N VAL A 15 18.21 -8.52 4.90
CA VAL A 15 18.14 -7.22 5.57
C VAL A 15 18.67 -7.28 7.01
N GLY A 16 19.22 -8.42 7.43
CA GLY A 16 19.74 -8.64 8.78
C GLY A 16 18.64 -8.79 9.85
N ILE A 17 17.39 -8.99 9.43
CA ILE A 17 16.27 -9.29 10.34
C ILE A 17 16.25 -10.82 10.53
N PRO A 18 16.32 -11.33 11.77
CA PRO A 18 16.27 -12.77 12.01
C PRO A 18 14.94 -13.38 11.52
N ASP A 19 15.03 -14.48 10.78
CA ASP A 19 13.88 -15.22 10.23
C ASP A 19 13.48 -16.38 11.17
N LYS A 20 13.49 -16.13 12.49
CA LYS A 20 13.15 -17.15 13.48
C LYS A 20 11.63 -17.25 13.59
N SER A 21 11.13 -18.48 13.49
CA SER A 21 9.71 -18.77 13.69
C SER A 21 9.48 -19.19 15.14
N PHE A 22 8.46 -18.61 15.77
CA PHE A 22 7.99 -18.98 17.09
C PHE A 22 6.56 -19.52 16.98
N ASP A 23 6.26 -20.60 17.67
CA ASP A 23 4.90 -21.10 17.78
C ASP A 23 4.16 -20.30 18.85
N PHE A 24 3.10 -19.59 18.46
CA PHE A 24 2.22 -18.90 19.37
C PHE A 24 0.77 -19.31 19.09
N ALA A 25 0.14 -19.94 20.08
CA ALA A 25 -1.25 -20.42 20.00
C ALA A 25 -1.53 -21.38 18.82
N GLY A 26 -0.55 -22.19 18.40
CA GLY A 26 -0.70 -23.13 17.28
C GLY A 26 -0.52 -22.49 15.90
N MET A 27 -0.08 -21.22 15.84
CA MET A 27 0.29 -20.53 14.62
C MET A 27 1.80 -20.27 14.60
N LEU A 28 2.45 -20.66 13.51
CA LEU A 28 3.85 -20.33 13.24
C LEU A 28 3.93 -18.84 12.90
N LEU A 29 4.42 -18.05 13.85
CA LEU A 29 4.65 -16.62 13.68
C LEU A 29 6.12 -16.37 13.37
N ASN A 30 6.36 -15.76 12.23
CA ASN A 30 7.70 -15.40 11.79
C ASN A 30 8.11 -14.04 12.37
N GLU A 31 9.28 -13.97 12.99
CA GLU A 31 9.87 -12.73 13.50
C GLU A 31 9.98 -11.65 12.41
N PHE A 32 10.24 -12.05 11.16
CA PHE A 32 10.26 -11.13 10.02
C PHE A 32 8.91 -10.41 9.83
N ASP A 33 7.80 -11.14 9.92
CA ASP A 33 6.46 -10.58 9.72
C ASP A 33 6.07 -9.58 10.82
N ILE A 34 6.56 -9.81 12.04
CA ILE A 34 6.38 -8.89 13.17
C ILE A 34 7.14 -7.59 12.90
N TRP A 35 8.42 -7.67 12.51
CA TRP A 35 9.21 -6.50 12.17
C TRP A 35 8.64 -5.73 10.97
N ALA A 36 8.20 -6.43 9.93
CA ALA A 36 7.53 -5.82 8.78
C ALA A 36 6.26 -5.08 9.19
N ALA A 37 5.45 -5.66 10.09
CA ALA A 37 4.26 -5.02 10.63
C ALA A 37 4.60 -3.76 11.46
N VAL A 38 5.63 -3.82 12.30
CA VAL A 38 6.08 -2.67 13.12
C VAL A 38 6.59 -1.53 12.24
N ILE A 39 7.43 -1.84 11.24
CA ILE A 39 7.95 -0.85 10.29
C ILE A 39 6.81 -0.24 9.48
N GLY A 40 5.88 -1.07 8.99
CA GLY A 40 4.68 -0.61 8.28
C GLY A 40 3.82 0.33 9.14
N ALA A 41 3.55 -0.05 10.39
CA ALA A 41 2.81 0.78 11.33
C ALA A 41 3.52 2.11 11.62
N MET A 42 4.84 2.08 11.82
CA MET A 42 5.66 3.29 12.00
C MET A 42 5.57 4.21 10.77
N MET A 43 5.65 3.66 9.56
CA MET A 43 5.52 4.43 8.32
C MET A 43 4.14 5.07 8.18
N VAL A 44 3.08 4.31 8.47
CA VAL A 44 1.69 4.82 8.44
C VAL A 44 1.51 5.96 9.45
N VAL A 45 1.98 5.79 10.68
CA VAL A 45 1.90 6.83 11.73
C VAL A 45 2.73 8.05 11.34
N GLY A 46 3.98 7.84 10.90
CA GLY A 46 4.89 8.90 10.47
C GLY A 46 4.31 9.72 9.31
N LEU A 47 3.82 9.06 8.27
CA LEU A 47 3.18 9.71 7.12
C LEU A 47 1.90 10.45 7.54
N THR A 48 1.09 9.86 8.41
CA THR A 48 -0.13 10.50 8.92
C THR A 48 0.19 11.78 9.70
N ILE A 49 1.19 11.74 10.58
CA ILE A 49 1.66 12.91 11.33
C ILE A 49 2.23 13.96 10.37
N PHE A 50 3.04 13.54 9.40
CA PHE A 50 3.62 14.42 8.39
C PHE A 50 2.52 15.17 7.63
N LEU A 51 1.49 14.48 7.14
CA LEU A 51 0.42 15.09 6.35
C LEU A 51 -0.54 15.95 7.19
N LYS A 52 -0.84 15.54 8.43
CA LYS A 52 -1.82 16.24 9.28
C LYS A 52 -1.22 17.40 10.07
N LYS A 53 -0.01 17.24 10.61
CA LYS A 53 0.57 18.19 11.58
C LYS A 53 1.60 19.16 11.00
N THR A 54 2.17 18.89 9.81
CA THR A 54 3.21 19.77 9.25
C THR A 54 2.65 20.86 8.32
N ALA A 55 3.39 21.97 8.19
CA ALA A 55 3.05 23.03 7.24
C ALA A 55 3.06 22.54 5.79
N ILE A 56 4.00 21.67 5.45
CA ILE A 56 4.11 21.02 4.14
C ILE A 56 2.86 20.17 3.86
N GLY A 57 2.41 19.38 4.84
CA GLY A 57 1.18 18.58 4.74
C GLY A 57 -0.10 19.41 4.53
N ARG A 58 -0.15 20.64 5.04
CA ARG A 58 -1.23 21.59 4.75
C ARG A 58 -1.15 22.14 3.34
N ALA A 59 0.05 22.54 2.90
CA ALA A 59 0.28 23.02 1.54
C ALA A 59 -0.05 21.96 0.49
N LEU A 60 0.30 20.69 0.75
CA LEU A 60 -0.05 19.55 -0.10
C LEU A 60 -1.55 19.40 -0.32
N ARG A 61 -2.35 19.54 0.74
CA ARG A 61 -3.82 19.47 0.64
C ARG A 61 -4.40 20.66 -0.12
N ALA A 62 -3.91 21.86 0.12
CA ALA A 62 -4.33 23.04 -0.65
C ALA A 62 -4.03 22.90 -2.16
N VAL A 63 -2.89 22.30 -2.50
CA VAL A 63 -2.49 21.99 -3.89
C VAL A 63 -3.39 20.90 -4.48
N ALA A 64 -3.77 19.88 -3.69
CA ALA A 64 -4.67 18.82 -4.13
C ALA A 64 -6.10 19.32 -4.40
N ASP A 65 -6.56 20.33 -3.65
CA ASP A 65 -7.88 20.94 -3.83
C ASP A 65 -7.92 21.82 -5.09
N ASP A 66 -6.99 22.78 -5.22
CA ASP A 66 -6.90 23.66 -6.39
C ASP A 66 -5.47 24.20 -6.59
N HIS A 67 -4.82 23.76 -7.67
CA HIS A 67 -3.49 24.21 -8.07
C HIS A 67 -3.39 25.73 -8.34
N GLN A 68 -4.41 26.32 -8.98
CA GLN A 68 -4.42 27.75 -9.32
C GLN A 68 -4.64 28.60 -8.06
N ALA A 69 -5.54 28.17 -7.17
CA ALA A 69 -5.74 28.83 -5.88
C ALA A 69 -4.49 28.76 -5.00
N ALA A 70 -3.83 27.60 -4.94
CA ALA A 70 -2.58 27.42 -4.19
C ALA A 70 -1.46 28.36 -4.68
N LEU A 71 -1.33 28.55 -6.00
CA LEU A 71 -0.39 29.51 -6.59
C LEU A 71 -0.72 30.95 -6.21
N SER A 72 -2.01 31.30 -6.15
CA SER A 72 -2.48 32.65 -5.81
C SER A 72 -2.14 33.07 -4.37
N VAL A 73 -1.99 32.09 -3.47
CA VAL A 73 -1.57 32.31 -2.07
C VAL A 73 -0.03 32.16 -1.90
N GLY A 74 0.70 31.96 -3.00
CA GLY A 74 2.17 31.93 -3.02
C GLY A 74 2.79 30.57 -2.66
N ILE A 75 2.04 29.46 -2.75
CA ILE A 75 2.58 28.12 -2.48
C ILE A 75 3.49 27.69 -3.65
N PRO A 76 4.78 27.38 -3.40
CA PRO A 76 5.71 27.01 -4.47
C PRO A 76 5.45 25.57 -4.95
N LEU A 77 4.73 25.41 -6.07
CA LEU A 77 4.38 24.09 -6.61
C LEU A 77 5.58 23.19 -6.90
N LYS A 78 6.70 23.75 -7.39
CA LYS A 78 7.92 22.97 -7.67
C LYS A 78 8.44 22.25 -6.43
N THR A 79 8.47 22.94 -5.30
CA THR A 79 8.93 22.38 -4.02
C THR A 79 7.98 21.29 -3.53
N ILE A 80 6.67 21.52 -3.67
CA ILE A 80 5.65 20.54 -3.30
C ILE A 80 5.81 19.25 -4.12
N TRP A 81 5.98 19.35 -5.44
CA TRP A 81 6.22 18.19 -6.30
C TRP A 81 7.45 17.38 -5.91
N ILE A 82 8.59 18.05 -5.66
CA ILE A 82 9.82 17.38 -5.23
C ILE A 82 9.55 16.61 -3.94
N ILE A 83 8.90 17.24 -2.95
CA ILE A 83 8.60 16.59 -1.68
C ILE A 83 7.68 15.38 -1.86
N VAL A 84 6.61 15.48 -2.67
CA VAL A 84 5.71 14.35 -2.94
C VAL A 84 6.48 13.17 -3.51
N TRP A 85 7.28 13.40 -4.55
CA TRP A 85 8.05 12.35 -5.20
C TRP A 85 9.11 11.74 -4.28
N SER A 86 9.78 12.57 -3.47
CA SER A 86 10.75 12.08 -2.48
C SER A 86 10.09 11.22 -1.40
N VAL A 87 8.94 11.66 -0.86
CA VAL A 87 8.21 10.91 0.17
C VAL A 87 7.64 9.61 -0.40
N ALA A 88 7.02 9.66 -1.59
CA ALA A 88 6.51 8.47 -2.26
C ALA A 88 7.63 7.47 -2.58
N GLY A 89 8.77 7.96 -3.08
CA GLY A 89 9.95 7.14 -3.33
C GLY A 89 10.51 6.51 -2.06
N PHE A 90 10.58 7.24 -0.96
CA PHE A 90 11.03 6.71 0.34
C PHE A 90 10.10 5.61 0.87
N VAL A 91 8.79 5.85 0.86
CA VAL A 91 7.81 4.83 1.28
C VAL A 91 7.85 3.61 0.38
N GLY A 92 7.94 3.81 -0.95
CA GLY A 92 8.08 2.74 -1.93
C GLY A 92 9.36 1.93 -1.75
N LEU A 93 10.48 2.59 -1.41
CA LEU A 93 11.74 1.93 -1.10
C LEU A 93 11.61 1.02 0.12
N VAL A 94 11.06 1.53 1.22
CA VAL A 94 10.89 0.74 2.45
C VAL A 94 9.95 -0.45 2.19
N ALA A 95 8.81 -0.23 1.53
CA ALA A 95 7.89 -1.30 1.16
C ALA A 95 8.53 -2.34 0.23
N GLY A 96 9.31 -1.90 -0.75
CA GLY A 96 10.01 -2.76 -1.70
C GLY A 96 11.08 -3.62 -1.03
N ILE A 97 11.84 -3.08 -0.07
CA ILE A 97 12.82 -3.83 0.71
C ILE A 97 12.13 -4.92 1.54
N MET A 98 11.04 -4.59 2.23
CA MET A 98 10.28 -5.56 3.03
C MET A 98 9.73 -6.69 2.16
N TRP A 99 9.11 -6.35 1.03
CA TRP A 99 8.52 -7.37 0.17
C TRP A 99 9.58 -8.19 -0.59
N GLY A 100 10.66 -7.55 -1.04
CA GLY A 100 11.79 -8.21 -1.70
C GLY A 100 12.57 -9.13 -0.76
N SER A 101 12.63 -8.82 0.54
CA SER A 101 13.21 -9.71 1.54
C SER A 101 12.33 -10.93 1.79
N LYS A 102 11.00 -10.74 1.89
CA LYS A 102 10.05 -11.84 2.11
C LYS A 102 9.91 -12.79 0.92
N SER A 103 9.72 -12.26 -0.28
CA SER A 103 9.42 -13.05 -1.48
C SER A 103 10.64 -13.35 -2.33
N GLY A 104 11.79 -12.75 -2.03
CA GLY A 104 12.96 -12.76 -2.91
C GLY A 104 12.78 -11.86 -4.13
N VAL A 105 13.89 -11.39 -4.68
CA VAL A 105 13.93 -10.55 -5.87
C VAL A 105 13.84 -11.46 -7.10
N GLN A 106 12.71 -11.38 -7.80
CA GLN A 106 12.39 -12.12 -9.02
C GLN A 106 11.49 -11.28 -9.93
N PHE A 107 11.39 -11.61 -11.22
CA PHE A 107 10.62 -10.81 -12.19
C PHE A 107 9.11 -10.77 -11.90
N SER A 108 8.55 -11.85 -11.35
CA SER A 108 7.14 -11.92 -10.93
C SER A 108 6.83 -11.03 -9.71
N LEU A 109 7.84 -10.50 -9.01
CA LEU A 109 7.64 -9.56 -7.90
C LEU A 109 6.90 -8.29 -8.36
N SER A 110 7.07 -7.90 -9.63
CA SER A 110 6.36 -6.78 -10.24
C SER A 110 4.84 -6.92 -10.20
N LEU A 111 4.31 -8.16 -10.18
CA LEU A 111 2.87 -8.41 -10.12
C LEU A 111 2.26 -8.02 -8.78
N ILE A 112 3.05 -7.96 -7.69
CA ILE A 112 2.55 -7.46 -6.41
C ILE A 112 2.21 -5.96 -6.50
N ALA A 113 2.92 -5.18 -7.31
CA ALA A 113 2.58 -3.78 -7.51
C ALA A 113 1.16 -3.61 -8.09
N LEU A 114 0.70 -4.56 -8.92
CA LEU A 114 -0.66 -4.54 -9.45
C LEU A 114 -1.72 -4.76 -8.35
N LYS A 115 -1.40 -5.52 -7.29
CA LYS A 115 -2.30 -5.70 -6.14
C LYS A 115 -2.53 -4.42 -5.34
N ALA A 116 -1.65 -3.42 -5.46
CA ALA A 116 -1.85 -2.11 -4.86
C ALA A 116 -3.01 -1.34 -5.51
N LEU A 117 -3.39 -1.64 -6.76
CA LEU A 117 -4.48 -0.96 -7.45
C LEU A 117 -5.84 -1.21 -6.77
N PRO A 118 -6.28 -2.46 -6.52
CA PRO A 118 -7.48 -2.73 -5.73
C PRO A 118 -7.50 -2.06 -4.35
N VAL A 119 -6.35 -2.02 -3.66
CA VAL A 119 -6.21 -1.36 -2.35
C VAL A 119 -6.53 0.12 -2.45
N LEU A 120 -5.95 0.78 -3.45
CA LEU A 120 -6.14 2.21 -3.69
C LEU A 120 -7.56 2.53 -4.14
N ILE A 121 -8.17 1.66 -4.94
CA ILE A 121 -9.57 1.77 -5.37
C ILE A 121 -10.51 1.65 -4.17
N LEU A 122 -10.30 0.62 -3.33
CA LEU A 122 -11.12 0.40 -2.14
C LEU A 122 -10.99 1.57 -1.15
N GLY A 123 -9.76 2.05 -0.92
CA GLY A 123 -9.49 3.14 0.00
C GLY A 123 -9.89 4.53 -0.52
N GLY A 124 -9.82 4.74 -1.84
CA GLY A 124 -9.99 6.02 -2.52
C GLY A 124 -8.67 6.76 -2.74
N PHE A 125 -8.48 7.32 -3.94
CA PHE A 125 -7.27 8.04 -4.36
C PHE A 125 -7.01 9.34 -3.60
N THR A 126 -8.07 9.94 -3.05
CA THR A 126 -8.01 11.25 -2.39
C THR A 126 -7.89 11.15 -0.87
N SER A 127 -8.10 9.96 -0.29
CA SER A 127 -8.19 9.78 1.16
C SER A 127 -7.07 8.90 1.70
N VAL A 128 -6.11 9.53 2.39
CA VAL A 128 -5.00 8.82 3.05
C VAL A 128 -5.49 7.83 4.12
N PRO A 129 -6.43 8.19 5.04
CA PRO A 129 -6.99 7.22 5.97
C PRO A 129 -7.71 6.06 5.25
N GLY A 130 -8.35 6.35 4.12
CA GLY A 130 -9.01 5.33 3.33
C GLY A 130 -8.06 4.34 2.70
N ALA A 131 -6.94 4.80 2.13
CA ALA A 131 -5.90 3.92 1.61
C ALA A 131 -5.34 2.98 2.69
N ILE A 132 -5.13 3.48 3.92
CA ILE A 132 -4.64 2.66 5.05
C ILE A 132 -5.66 1.57 5.41
N VAL A 133 -6.92 1.96 5.60
CA VAL A 133 -7.99 1.00 5.96
C VAL A 133 -8.24 0.00 4.83
N GLY A 134 -8.25 0.46 3.57
CA GLY A 134 -8.39 -0.40 2.40
C GLY A 134 -7.27 -1.43 2.29
N GLY A 135 -6.03 -1.02 2.56
CA GLY A 135 -4.88 -1.93 2.59
C GLY A 135 -4.98 -3.00 3.66
N LEU A 136 -5.44 -2.63 4.86
CA LEU A 136 -5.67 -3.57 5.95
C LEU A 136 -6.82 -4.55 5.63
N ILE A 137 -7.93 -4.06 5.08
CA ILE A 137 -9.06 -4.90 4.68
C ILE A 137 -8.64 -5.93 3.65
N ILE A 138 -7.90 -5.51 2.61
CA ILE A 138 -7.43 -6.43 1.58
C ILE A 138 -6.39 -7.39 2.14
N GLY A 139 -5.35 -6.92 2.83
CA GLY A 139 -4.28 -7.78 3.32
C GLY A 139 -4.77 -8.83 4.32
N VAL A 140 -5.62 -8.44 5.28
CA VAL A 140 -6.23 -9.38 6.24
C VAL A 140 -7.25 -10.28 5.53
N GLY A 141 -8.07 -9.70 4.65
CA GLY A 141 -9.08 -10.43 3.89
C GLY A 141 -8.49 -11.53 3.02
N GLU A 142 -7.37 -11.28 2.32
CA GLU A 142 -6.67 -12.27 1.52
C GLU A 142 -6.21 -13.46 2.36
N LYS A 143 -5.58 -13.20 3.52
CA LYS A 143 -5.07 -14.28 4.39
C LYS A 143 -6.18 -15.08 5.05
N ILE A 144 -7.24 -14.41 5.52
CA ILE A 144 -8.42 -15.10 6.06
C ILE A 144 -9.09 -15.92 4.96
N ALA A 145 -9.28 -15.35 3.78
CA ALA A 145 -9.94 -16.06 2.69
C ALA A 145 -9.15 -17.29 2.23
N GLU A 146 -7.81 -17.20 2.17
CA GLU A 146 -6.98 -18.37 1.85
C GLU A 146 -7.12 -19.48 2.92
N ILE A 147 -7.18 -19.14 4.21
CA ILE A 147 -7.30 -20.13 5.29
C ILE A 147 -8.67 -20.83 5.28
N TYR A 148 -9.77 -20.07 5.14
CA TYR A 148 -11.13 -20.61 5.28
C TYR A 148 -11.73 -21.09 3.95
N TRP A 149 -11.53 -20.34 2.86
CA TRP A 149 -12.09 -20.65 1.55
C TRP A 149 -11.08 -21.31 0.60
N GLY A 150 -9.77 -21.21 0.86
CA GLY A 150 -8.74 -21.82 0.01
C GLY A 150 -8.99 -23.30 -0.28
N PRO A 151 -9.27 -24.16 0.73
CA PRO A 151 -9.54 -25.58 0.51
C PRO A 151 -10.79 -25.86 -0.35
N LEU A 152 -11.75 -24.94 -0.39
CA LEU A 152 -13.01 -25.07 -1.14
C LEU A 152 -12.89 -24.70 -2.62
N VAL A 153 -11.97 -23.79 -2.95
CA VAL A 153 -11.86 -23.18 -4.30
C VAL A 153 -10.59 -23.64 -5.04
N GLY A 154 -9.80 -24.54 -4.45
CA GLY A 154 -8.55 -25.04 -5.03
C GLY A 154 -7.32 -24.18 -4.73
N GLY A 155 -7.41 -23.28 -3.74
CA GLY A 155 -6.34 -22.40 -3.30
C GLY A 155 -6.12 -21.17 -4.18
N ALA A 156 -5.05 -20.41 -3.89
CA ALA A 156 -4.61 -19.24 -4.66
C ALA A 156 -5.64 -18.08 -4.69
N ILE A 157 -6.46 -17.97 -3.65
CA ILE A 157 -7.41 -16.88 -3.46
C ILE A 157 -6.67 -15.55 -3.34
N GLU A 158 -5.48 -15.56 -2.74
CA GLU A 158 -4.59 -14.40 -2.64
C GLU A 158 -4.32 -13.70 -3.99
N ASN A 159 -4.40 -14.40 -5.12
CA ASN A 159 -4.07 -13.81 -6.43
C ASN A 159 -5.20 -12.95 -7.02
N TRP A 160 -6.46 -13.25 -6.71
CA TRP A 160 -7.62 -12.61 -7.35
C TRP A 160 -8.57 -11.94 -6.35
N PHE A 161 -8.49 -12.26 -5.06
CA PHE A 161 -9.39 -11.77 -4.01
C PHE A 161 -9.47 -10.25 -3.96
N ALA A 162 -8.32 -9.56 -3.95
CA ALA A 162 -8.27 -8.10 -3.92
C ALA A 162 -9.09 -7.47 -5.06
N TYR A 163 -8.93 -7.98 -6.29
CA TYR A 163 -9.62 -7.49 -7.47
C TYR A 163 -11.12 -7.73 -7.40
N MET A 164 -11.54 -8.92 -6.96
CA MET A 164 -12.96 -9.25 -6.79
C MET A 164 -13.61 -8.40 -5.70
N LEU A 165 -12.93 -8.22 -4.57
CA LEU A 165 -13.42 -7.38 -3.49
C LEU A 165 -13.57 -5.93 -3.93
N ALA A 166 -12.56 -5.38 -4.62
CA ALA A 166 -12.64 -4.03 -5.18
C ALA A 166 -13.76 -3.89 -6.20
N MET A 167 -13.97 -4.87 -7.09
CA MET A 167 -15.05 -4.88 -8.07
C MET A 167 -16.43 -4.85 -7.39
N VAL A 168 -16.66 -5.75 -6.43
CA VAL A 168 -17.92 -5.82 -5.68
C VAL A 168 -18.13 -4.52 -4.92
N PHE A 169 -17.10 -3.99 -4.27
CA PHE A 169 -17.20 -2.76 -3.50
C PHE A 169 -17.53 -1.55 -4.38
N LEU A 170 -16.88 -1.42 -5.54
CA LEU A 170 -17.15 -0.34 -6.49
C LEU A 170 -18.58 -0.36 -7.02
N LEU A 171 -19.18 -1.54 -7.17
CA LEU A 171 -20.58 -1.67 -7.58
C LEU A 171 -21.53 -0.96 -6.61
N PHE A 172 -21.24 -1.03 -5.31
CA PHE A 172 -22.07 -0.43 -4.26
C PHE A 172 -21.61 0.96 -3.85
N ARG A 173 -20.31 1.25 -3.96
CA ARG A 173 -19.71 2.51 -3.49
C ARG A 173 -18.54 2.93 -4.40
N PRO A 174 -18.83 3.57 -5.55
CA PRO A 174 -17.82 3.89 -6.56
C PRO A 174 -16.78 4.93 -6.11
N GLN A 175 -17.05 5.66 -5.02
CA GLN A 175 -16.13 6.66 -4.46
C GLN A 175 -15.09 6.05 -3.49
N GLY A 176 -15.08 4.73 -3.28
CA GLY A 176 -14.23 4.10 -2.27
C GLY A 176 -14.74 4.32 -0.83
N LEU A 177 -13.99 3.85 0.16
CA LEU A 177 -14.42 3.82 1.57
C LEU A 177 -14.62 5.23 2.16
N PHE A 178 -13.80 6.20 1.76
CA PHE A 178 -13.80 7.57 2.29
C PHE A 178 -13.66 8.65 1.20
N GLY A 179 -14.13 8.37 -0.03
CA GLY A 179 -14.18 9.39 -1.07
C GLY A 179 -15.06 10.58 -0.68
N GLU A 180 -14.59 11.78 -1.02
CA GLU A 180 -15.35 13.00 -0.82
C GLU A 180 -16.58 13.01 -1.72
N ARG A 181 -17.73 13.36 -1.15
CA ARG A 181 -18.96 13.54 -1.94
C ARG A 181 -18.73 14.72 -2.87
N ILE A 182 -18.83 14.51 -4.17
CA ILE A 182 -18.92 15.59 -5.15
C ILE A 182 -20.23 16.33 -4.86
N ILE A 183 -20.16 17.43 -4.12
CA ILE A 183 -21.31 18.32 -3.91
C ILE A 183 -21.33 19.24 -5.13
N GLU A 184 -22.12 18.86 -6.13
CA GLU A 184 -22.43 19.72 -7.26
C GLU A 184 -23.22 20.92 -6.73
N ARG A 185 -22.58 22.10 -6.66
CA ARG A 185 -23.27 23.35 -6.39
C ARG A 185 -23.79 23.88 -7.72
N VAL A 186 -25.10 23.70 -7.95
CA VAL A 186 -25.91 24.45 -8.92
C VAL A 186 -26.14 25.88 -8.43
#